data_AF-A0A7Y7TV88-F1
#
_entry.id   AF-A0A7Y7TV88-F1
#
_cell.length_a   1.000
_cell.length_b   1.000
_cell.length_c   1.000
_cell.angle_alpha   90.00
_cell.angle_beta   90.00
_cell.angle_gamma   90.00
#
_symmetry.space_group_name_H-M   'P 1'
#
loop_
_entity.id
_entity.type
_entity.pdbx_description
1 polymer ?
#
loop_
_entity_poly.entity_id
_entity_poly.type
_entity_poly.pdbx_seq_one_letter_code
_entity_poly.pdbx_strand_id
1 'polypeptide(L)'
;MVTINNEDLRDIFNYLATIENILTKEVRQINGNKYYLDKIVPENIIKVYSQKEKTAITFADNLSKTAYESSIVTIVATFERVVFAKYKTAYGTIKNVVRNHSTKPLDYFNSRENFVNGNIDKLSGIISLIEGHLSNDILEKLKIIKDHRNYIAHGKRDIAPPSVEFRLDEVAKILDDVIKEIEY
;
A
#
# COMPACT_ATOMS: atom_id res chain seq x y z
N MET A 1 -4.42 8.78 16.92
CA MET A 1 -3.78 9.25 15.68
C MET A 1 -2.56 8.36 15.47
N VAL A 2 -2.45 7.67 14.34
CA VAL A 2 -1.29 6.80 14.06
C VAL A 2 -0.08 7.68 13.79
N THR A 3 1.05 7.37 14.42
CA THR A 3 2.32 8.07 14.19
C THR A 3 3.12 7.30 13.16
N ILE A 4 3.31 7.87 11.98
CA ILE A 4 4.16 7.37 10.90
C ILE A 4 5.42 8.24 10.86
N ASN A 5 6.59 7.61 10.97
CA ASN A 5 7.86 8.31 11.12
C ASN A 5 8.52 8.57 9.77
N ASN A 6 8.40 7.62 8.83
CA ASN A 6 8.90 7.81 7.48
C ASN A 6 8.09 8.90 6.75
N GLU A 7 8.77 9.95 6.29
CA GLU A 7 8.15 11.12 5.67
C GLU A 7 7.37 10.78 4.38
N ASP A 8 7.99 10.03 3.47
CA ASP A 8 7.36 9.57 2.22
C ASP A 8 6.07 8.78 2.49
N LEU A 9 6.12 7.88 3.48
CA LEU A 9 4.97 7.05 3.86
C LEU A 9 3.88 7.85 4.58
N ARG A 10 4.28 8.81 5.43
CA ARG A 10 3.37 9.70 6.16
C ARG A 10 2.59 10.59 5.20
N ASP A 11 3.27 11.18 4.22
CA ASP A 11 2.66 12.11 3.28
C ASP A 11 1.64 11.41 2.38
N ILE A 12 2.00 10.22 1.87
CA ILE A 12 1.04 9.42 1.09
C ILE A 12 -0.13 8.94 1.95
N PHE A 13 0.11 8.52 3.20
CA PHE A 13 -0.96 8.13 4.11
C PHE A 13 -1.93 9.29 4.36
N ASN A 14 -1.44 10.49 4.65
CA ASN A 14 -2.27 11.66 4.89
C ASN A 14 -3.12 12.02 3.66
N TYR A 15 -2.55 11.91 2.46
CA TYR A 15 -3.27 12.11 1.21
C TYR A 15 -4.41 11.09 1.05
N LEU A 16 -4.12 9.79 1.23
CA LEU A 16 -5.11 8.72 1.10
C LEU A 16 -6.20 8.81 2.17
N ALA A 17 -5.83 9.11 3.43
CA ALA A 17 -6.76 9.32 4.53
C ALA A 17 -7.66 10.55 4.28
N THR A 18 -7.17 11.57 3.58
CA THR A 18 -7.99 12.72 3.18
C THR A 18 -9.07 12.30 2.19
N ILE A 19 -8.74 11.45 1.21
CA ILE A 19 -9.70 10.89 0.26
C ILE A 19 -10.77 10.08 0.99
N GLU A 20 -10.37 9.16 1.89
CA GLU A 20 -11.32 8.36 2.68
C GLU A 20 -12.25 9.24 3.53
N ASN A 21 -11.71 10.33 4.12
CA ASN A 21 -12.50 11.28 4.90
C ASN A 21 -13.51 12.04 4.05
N ILE A 22 -13.13 12.46 2.83
CA ILE A 22 -14.06 13.10 1.89
C ILE A 22 -15.17 12.12 1.51
N LEU A 23 -14.83 10.89 1.12
CA LEU A 23 -15.81 9.86 0.76
C LEU A 23 -16.77 9.55 1.91
N THR A 24 -16.25 9.41 3.13
CA THR A 24 -17.05 9.18 4.33
C THR A 24 -18.04 10.32 4.58
N LYS A 25 -17.62 11.57 4.33
CA LYS A 25 -18.50 12.73 4.44
C LYS A 25 -19.59 12.70 3.37
N GLU A 26 -19.26 12.37 2.13
CA GLU A 26 -20.25 12.27 1.05
C GLU A 26 -21.25 11.13 1.28
N VAL A 27 -20.79 9.95 1.73
CA VAL A 27 -21.66 8.82 2.08
C VAL A 27 -22.66 9.21 3.18
N ARG A 28 -22.23 9.97 4.19
CA ARG A 28 -23.13 10.47 5.25
C ARG A 28 -24.22 11.40 4.72
N GLN A 29 -23.97 12.11 3.62
CA GLN A 29 -24.96 12.97 2.97
C GLN A 29 -25.96 12.19 2.12
N ILE A 30 -25.71 10.93 1.79
CA ILE A 30 -26.61 10.10 0.98
C ILE A 30 -27.74 9.52 1.85
N ASN A 31 -27.42 9.09 3.07
CA ASN A 31 -28.37 8.42 3.97
C ASN A 31 -29.43 9.39 4.50
N GLY A 32 -30.69 9.22 4.07
CA GLY A 32 -31.84 9.96 4.60
C GLY A 32 -31.90 11.45 4.22
N ASN A 33 -31.07 11.94 3.30
CA ASN A 33 -31.07 13.35 2.86
C ASN A 33 -31.61 13.49 1.43
N LYS A 34 -32.93 13.64 1.33
CA LYS A 34 -33.62 13.78 0.03
C LYS A 34 -33.16 14.96 -0.81
N TYR A 35 -32.90 16.09 -0.18
CA TYR A 35 -32.44 17.29 -0.89
C TYR A 35 -31.07 17.09 -1.55
N TYR A 36 -30.16 16.37 -0.88
CA TYR A 36 -28.87 16.02 -1.45
C TYR A 36 -29.02 15.02 -2.60
N LEU A 37 -29.85 13.99 -2.42
CA LEU A 37 -30.15 12.98 -3.45
C LEU A 37 -30.73 13.59 -4.73
N ASP A 38 -31.60 14.59 -4.62
CA ASP A 38 -32.18 15.28 -5.79
C ASP A 38 -31.14 16.10 -6.58
N LYS A 39 -30.02 16.50 -5.95
CA LYS A 39 -28.89 17.17 -6.63
C LYS A 39 -27.99 16.19 -7.38
N ILE A 40 -27.71 15.04 -6.80
CA ILE A 40 -26.75 14.07 -7.35
C ILE A 40 -27.41 13.01 -8.25
N VAL A 41 -28.70 12.75 -8.08
CA VAL A 41 -29.51 11.87 -8.94
C VAL A 41 -30.67 12.68 -9.51
N PRO A 42 -30.48 13.24 -10.72
CA PRO A 42 -31.50 14.02 -11.40
C PRO A 42 -32.85 13.28 -11.53
N GLU A 43 -33.96 13.97 -11.24
CA GLU A 43 -35.34 13.43 -11.28
C GLU A 43 -35.75 12.86 -12.64
N ASN A 44 -35.13 13.34 -13.73
CA ASN A 44 -35.35 12.83 -15.08
C ASN A 44 -34.79 11.41 -15.31
N ILE A 45 -33.91 10.92 -14.43
CA ILE A 45 -33.31 9.57 -14.52
C ILE A 45 -34.08 8.58 -13.65
N ILE A 46 -34.35 8.93 -12.38
CA ILE A 46 -35.10 8.09 -11.45
C ILE A 46 -36.12 8.97 -10.72
N LYS A 47 -37.41 8.63 -10.80
CA LYS A 47 -38.50 9.39 -10.15
C LYS A 47 -38.80 8.94 -8.71
N VAL A 48 -38.47 7.69 -8.38
CA VAL A 48 -38.81 7.09 -7.09
C VAL A 48 -37.66 7.29 -6.10
N TYR A 49 -37.94 7.95 -4.98
CA TYR A 49 -36.95 8.28 -3.95
C TYR A 49 -36.13 7.08 -3.47
N SER A 50 -36.79 5.96 -3.13
CA SER A 50 -36.12 4.75 -2.65
C SER A 50 -35.17 4.13 -3.68
N GLN A 51 -35.45 4.32 -4.97
CA GLN A 51 -34.56 3.87 -6.05
C GLN A 51 -33.35 4.81 -6.18
N LYS A 52 -33.53 6.14 -6.04
CA LYS A 52 -32.42 7.10 -6.02
C LYS A 52 -31.44 6.79 -4.89
N GLU A 53 -31.98 6.60 -3.69
CA GLU A 53 -31.22 6.30 -2.48
C GLU A 53 -30.44 4.98 -2.66
N LYS A 54 -31.11 3.91 -3.12
CA LYS A 54 -30.45 2.62 -3.37
C LYS A 54 -29.32 2.74 -4.39
N THR A 55 -29.53 3.45 -5.50
CA THR A 55 -28.51 3.65 -6.54
C THR A 55 -27.34 4.48 -6.01
N ALA A 56 -27.62 5.56 -5.27
CA ALA A 56 -26.58 6.41 -4.69
C ALA A 56 -25.73 5.65 -3.64
N ILE A 57 -26.37 4.86 -2.77
CA ILE A 57 -25.68 3.99 -1.81
C ILE A 57 -24.78 2.99 -2.55
N THR A 58 -25.32 2.29 -3.55
CA THR A 58 -24.54 1.30 -4.32
C THR A 58 -23.32 1.94 -5.01
N PHE A 59 -23.50 3.14 -5.57
CA PHE A 59 -22.40 3.89 -6.17
C PHE A 59 -21.35 4.29 -5.13
N ALA A 60 -21.77 4.82 -3.99
CA ALA A 60 -20.89 5.28 -2.94
C ALA A 60 -20.13 4.12 -2.26
N ASP A 61 -20.78 2.96 -2.09
CA ASP A 61 -20.15 1.73 -1.60
C ASP A 61 -19.06 1.24 -2.57
N ASN A 62 -19.36 1.21 -3.87
CA ASN A 62 -18.39 0.86 -4.89
C ASN A 62 -17.21 1.84 -4.92
N LEU A 63 -17.48 3.14 -4.83
CA LEU A 63 -16.44 4.17 -4.80
C LEU A 63 -15.55 4.05 -3.56
N SER A 64 -16.14 3.82 -2.39
CA SER A 64 -15.41 3.62 -1.13
C SER A 64 -14.51 2.38 -1.20
N LYS A 65 -15.04 1.28 -1.74
CA LYS A 65 -14.28 0.05 -1.97
C LYS A 65 -13.11 0.26 -2.93
N THR A 66 -13.34 0.90 -4.08
CA THR A 66 -12.29 1.20 -5.05
C THR A 66 -11.23 2.14 -4.47
N ALA A 67 -11.64 3.14 -3.70
CA ALA A 67 -10.72 4.08 -3.06
C ALA A 67 -9.82 3.37 -2.03
N TYR A 68 -10.40 2.51 -1.19
CA TYR A 68 -9.64 1.71 -0.24
C TYR A 68 -8.65 0.77 -0.95
N GLU A 69 -9.11 0.00 -1.94
CA GLU A 69 -8.25 -0.92 -2.70
C GLU A 69 -7.09 -0.19 -3.39
N SER A 70 -7.37 0.99 -3.97
CA SER A 70 -6.34 1.84 -4.58
C SER A 70 -5.36 2.38 -3.53
N SER A 71 -5.84 2.69 -2.33
CA SER A 71 -5.02 3.17 -1.21
C SER A 71 -4.04 2.11 -0.75
N ILE A 72 -4.49 0.85 -0.62
CA ILE A 72 -3.62 -0.31 -0.29
C ILE A 72 -2.50 -0.47 -1.33
N VAL A 73 -2.83 -0.44 -2.61
CA VAL A 73 -1.81 -0.57 -3.68
C VAL A 73 -0.82 0.59 -3.63
N THR A 74 -1.30 1.82 -3.44
CA THR A 74 -0.48 3.03 -3.47
C THR A 74 0.47 3.13 -2.27
N ILE A 75 -0.01 2.81 -1.07
CA ILE A 75 0.81 2.88 0.14
C ILE A 75 1.90 1.80 0.13
N VAL A 76 1.57 0.58 -0.33
CA VAL A 76 2.54 -0.51 -0.49
C VAL A 76 3.58 -0.18 -1.55
N ALA A 77 3.18 0.40 -2.69
CA ALA A 77 4.13 0.85 -3.71
C ALA A 77 5.08 1.95 -3.19
N THR A 78 4.59 2.83 -2.32
CA THR A 78 5.42 3.85 -1.68
C THR A 78 6.42 3.23 -0.71
N PHE A 79 5.99 2.26 0.10
CA PHE A 79 6.88 1.47 0.94
C PHE A 79 7.96 0.75 0.11
N GLU A 80 7.59 0.06 -0.98
CA GLU A 80 8.54 -0.60 -1.88
C GLU A 80 9.61 0.40 -2.36
N ARG A 81 9.19 1.60 -2.81
CA ARG A 81 10.09 2.67 -3.24
C ARG A 81 11.08 3.07 -2.13
N VAL A 82 10.61 3.27 -0.90
CA VAL A 82 11.44 3.67 0.24
C VAL A 82 12.49 2.59 0.55
N VAL A 83 12.07 1.33 0.63
CA VAL A 83 12.98 0.21 0.91
C VAL A 83 14.01 0.05 -0.20
N PHE A 84 13.60 0.12 -1.48
CA PHE A 84 14.54 0.03 -2.59
C PHE A 84 15.54 1.18 -2.64
N ALA A 85 15.12 2.40 -2.29
CA ALA A 85 16.04 3.54 -2.20
C ALA A 85 17.11 3.32 -1.12
N LYS A 86 16.71 2.80 0.04
CA LYS A 86 17.64 2.43 1.13
C LYS A 86 18.60 1.32 0.70
N TYR A 87 18.07 0.25 0.11
CA TYR A 87 18.87 -0.87 -0.38
C TYR A 87 19.92 -0.41 -1.40
N LYS A 88 19.53 0.39 -2.39
CA LYS A 88 20.46 0.95 -3.40
C LYS A 88 21.57 1.77 -2.76
N THR A 89 21.23 2.56 -1.75
CA THR A 89 22.20 3.39 -1.02
C THR A 89 23.19 2.52 -0.24
N ALA A 90 22.71 1.58 0.57
CA ALA A 90 23.56 0.66 1.33
C ALA A 90 24.47 -0.17 0.42
N TYR A 91 23.93 -0.67 -0.70
CA TYR A 91 24.72 -1.37 -1.71
C TYR A 91 25.80 -0.49 -2.32
N GLY A 92 25.48 0.75 -2.70
CA GLY A 92 26.45 1.71 -3.22
C GLY A 92 27.61 1.93 -2.24
N THR A 93 27.29 2.05 -0.95
CA THR A 93 28.29 2.17 0.12
C THR A 93 29.17 0.93 0.21
N ILE A 94 28.60 -0.28 0.25
CA ILE A 94 29.37 -1.53 0.31
C ILE A 94 30.26 -1.68 -0.93
N LYS A 95 29.72 -1.43 -2.13
CA LYS A 95 30.46 -1.47 -3.39
C LYS A 95 31.67 -0.53 -3.35
N ASN A 96 31.50 0.68 -2.84
CA ASN A 96 32.57 1.66 -2.69
C ASN A 96 33.61 1.21 -1.66
N VAL A 97 33.19 0.72 -0.49
CA VAL A 97 34.11 0.22 0.54
C VAL A 97 34.95 -0.94 0.02
N VAL A 98 34.32 -1.95 -0.59
CA VAL A 98 35.02 -3.11 -1.15
C VAL A 98 35.97 -2.67 -2.26
N ARG A 99 35.54 -1.81 -3.18
CA ARG A 99 36.41 -1.28 -4.25
C ARG A 99 37.61 -0.52 -3.69
N ASN A 100 37.44 0.27 -2.64
CA ASN A 100 38.49 1.11 -2.09
C ASN A 100 39.50 0.33 -1.22
N HIS A 101 39.09 -0.79 -0.63
CA HIS A 101 39.91 -1.54 0.33
C HIS A 101 40.31 -2.94 -0.15
N SER A 102 39.81 -3.40 -1.30
CA SER A 102 40.17 -4.72 -1.85
C SER A 102 41.19 -4.56 -2.97
N THR A 103 42.31 -5.29 -2.87
CA THR A 103 43.40 -5.31 -3.85
C THR A 103 43.01 -5.92 -5.20
N LYS A 104 41.89 -6.66 -5.26
CA LYS A 104 41.18 -7.05 -6.48
C LYS A 104 39.67 -6.96 -6.21
N PRO A 105 38.90 -6.15 -6.94
CA PRO A 105 37.45 -6.14 -6.78
C PRO A 105 36.91 -7.51 -7.22
N LEU A 106 36.41 -8.28 -6.26
CA LEU A 106 35.83 -9.61 -6.49
C LEU A 106 34.70 -9.51 -7.52
N ASP A 107 34.64 -10.49 -8.43
CA ASP A 107 33.59 -10.69 -9.46
C ASP A 107 32.17 -10.90 -8.90
N TYR A 108 32.02 -10.79 -7.57
CA TYR A 108 30.78 -10.91 -6.81
C TYR A 108 29.71 -9.89 -7.24
N PHE A 109 30.13 -8.74 -7.80
CA PHE A 109 29.22 -7.66 -8.17
C PHE A 109 28.44 -7.93 -9.46
N ASN A 110 29.06 -8.58 -10.46
CA ASN A 110 28.41 -8.91 -11.73
C ASN A 110 27.29 -9.95 -11.55
N SER A 111 27.54 -11.00 -10.78
CA SER A 111 26.56 -12.06 -10.51
C SER A 111 25.35 -11.55 -9.71
N ARG A 112 25.50 -10.47 -8.92
CA ARG A 112 24.43 -9.90 -8.10
C ARG A 112 23.73 -8.70 -8.74
N GLU A 113 24.36 -7.97 -9.66
CA GLU A 113 23.66 -7.03 -10.55
C GLU A 113 22.59 -7.77 -11.38
N ASN A 114 22.89 -9.00 -11.82
CA ASN A 114 21.90 -9.88 -12.45
C ASN A 114 20.78 -10.33 -11.49
N PHE A 115 21.03 -10.41 -10.18
CA PHE A 115 20.01 -10.72 -9.19
C PHE A 115 19.06 -9.54 -8.93
N VAL A 116 19.58 -8.31 -8.87
CA VAL A 116 18.80 -7.07 -8.72
C VAL A 116 17.96 -6.77 -9.97
N ASN A 117 18.50 -7.07 -11.16
CA ASN A 117 17.81 -6.82 -12.43
C ASN A 117 16.88 -7.96 -12.87
N GLY A 118 17.03 -9.16 -12.30
CA GLY A 118 16.43 -10.38 -12.85
C GLY A 118 15.14 -10.88 -12.21
N ASN A 119 14.94 -10.74 -10.89
CA ASN A 119 13.89 -11.53 -10.21
C ASN A 119 13.35 -11.01 -8.87
N ILE A 120 13.54 -9.72 -8.53
CA ILE A 120 12.79 -9.15 -7.40
C ILE A 120 11.37 -8.84 -7.87
N ASP A 121 10.47 -9.81 -7.71
CA ASP A 121 9.06 -9.48 -7.51
C ASP A 121 9.02 -8.48 -6.34
N LYS A 122 8.63 -7.24 -6.65
CA LYS A 122 8.99 -6.03 -5.88
C LYS A 122 8.90 -6.19 -4.36
N LEU A 123 7.80 -6.75 -3.86
CA LEU A 123 7.60 -6.95 -2.41
C LEU A 123 8.11 -8.30 -1.90
N SER A 124 8.02 -9.37 -2.69
CA SER A 124 8.54 -10.70 -2.31
C SER A 124 10.05 -10.68 -2.11
N GLY A 125 10.80 -10.02 -3.01
CA GLY A 125 12.23 -9.89 -2.86
C GLY A 125 12.64 -8.97 -1.71
N ILE A 126 11.83 -7.95 -1.38
CA ILE A 126 12.02 -7.19 -0.13
C ILE A 126 11.89 -8.10 1.08
N ILE A 127 10.82 -8.89 1.17
CA ILE A 127 10.59 -9.82 2.29
C ILE A 127 11.76 -10.80 2.44
N SER A 128 12.21 -11.43 1.36
CA SER A 128 13.36 -12.36 1.41
C SER A 128 14.67 -11.70 1.83
N LEU A 129 14.84 -10.39 1.62
CA LEU A 129 16.03 -9.66 2.07
C LEU A 129 16.00 -9.36 3.57
N ILE A 130 14.81 -9.22 4.18
CA ILE A 130 14.64 -8.69 5.53
C ILE A 130 14.05 -9.70 6.52
N GLU A 131 13.61 -10.87 6.07
CA GLU A 131 12.90 -11.85 6.92
C GLU A 131 13.70 -12.31 8.14
N GLY A 132 15.04 -12.34 8.07
CA GLY A 132 15.91 -12.68 9.20
C GLY A 132 16.13 -11.55 10.21
N HIS A 133 15.68 -10.33 9.90
CA HIS A 133 15.83 -9.14 10.74
C HIS A 133 14.51 -8.73 11.41
N LEU A 134 13.38 -9.22 10.92
CA LEU A 134 12.06 -8.90 11.47
C LEU A 134 11.63 -9.90 12.54
N SER A 135 10.88 -9.42 13.54
CA SER A 135 10.13 -10.32 14.42
C SER A 135 9.09 -11.12 13.62
N ASN A 136 8.79 -12.35 14.07
CA ASN A 136 7.83 -13.22 13.40
C ASN A 136 6.46 -12.54 13.21
N ASP A 137 6.01 -11.74 14.18
CA ASP A 137 4.74 -11.00 14.12
C ASP A 137 4.73 -9.94 13.00
N ILE A 138 5.79 -9.13 12.90
CA ILE A 138 5.89 -8.10 11.85
C ILE A 138 6.01 -8.75 10.47
N LEU A 139 6.80 -9.83 10.36
CA LEU A 139 6.97 -10.57 9.12
C LEU A 139 5.65 -11.18 8.63
N GLU A 140 4.86 -11.76 9.52
CA GLU A 140 3.55 -12.33 9.19
C GLU A 140 2.57 -11.25 8.71
N LYS A 141 2.50 -10.13 9.43
CA LYS A 141 1.68 -8.97 9.03
C LYS A 141 2.08 -8.43 7.66
N LEU A 142 3.38 -8.33 7.39
CA LEU A 142 3.90 -7.90 6.08
C LEU A 142 3.52 -8.89 4.95
N LYS A 143 3.56 -10.20 5.23
CA LYS A 143 3.10 -11.22 4.26
C LYS A 143 1.60 -11.09 3.96
N ILE A 144 0.77 -10.86 4.97
CA ILE A 144 -0.66 -10.61 4.78
C ILE A 144 -0.91 -9.35 3.92
N ILE A 145 -0.18 -8.26 4.19
CA ILE A 145 -0.26 -7.02 3.39
C ILE A 145 0.13 -7.28 1.93
N LYS A 146 1.22 -8.04 1.71
CA LYS A 146 1.64 -8.46 0.37
C LYS A 146 0.52 -9.21 -0.35
N ASP A 147 -0.06 -10.21 0.32
CA ASP A 147 -1.08 -11.07 -0.29
C ASP A 147 -2.35 -10.26 -0.59
N HIS A 148 -2.71 -9.31 0.27
CA HIS A 148 -3.80 -8.38 0.02
C HIS A 148 -3.53 -7.50 -1.22
N ARG A 149 -2.35 -6.87 -1.31
CA ARG A 149 -1.97 -6.06 -2.48
C ARG A 149 -1.97 -6.90 -3.77
N ASN A 150 -1.50 -8.14 -3.71
CA ASN A 150 -1.51 -9.05 -4.86
C ASN A 150 -2.95 -9.42 -5.26
N TYR A 151 -3.80 -9.78 -4.29
CA TYR A 151 -5.21 -10.08 -4.53
C TYR A 151 -5.92 -8.95 -5.29
N ILE A 152 -5.68 -7.70 -4.88
CA ILE A 152 -6.22 -6.51 -5.56
C ILE A 152 -5.60 -6.34 -6.96
N ALA A 153 -4.27 -6.34 -7.05
CA ALA A 153 -3.55 -6.04 -8.28
C ALA A 153 -3.81 -7.05 -9.41
N HIS A 154 -4.09 -8.32 -9.07
CA HIS A 154 -4.43 -9.37 -10.02
C HIS A 154 -5.93 -9.51 -10.28
N GLY A 155 -6.75 -8.55 -9.85
CA GLY A 155 -8.18 -8.51 -10.15
C GLY A 155 -8.98 -9.62 -9.46
N LYS A 156 -8.48 -10.18 -8.35
CA LYS A 156 -9.20 -11.11 -7.46
C LYS A 156 -9.60 -12.47 -8.06
N ARG A 157 -9.16 -12.78 -9.28
CA ARG A 157 -9.57 -13.98 -10.01
C ARG A 157 -8.80 -15.22 -9.58
N ASP A 158 -7.49 -15.07 -9.39
CA ASP A 158 -6.57 -16.21 -9.31
C ASP A 158 -5.79 -16.27 -7.98
N ILE A 159 -6.10 -15.37 -7.04
CA ILE A 159 -5.42 -15.26 -5.75
C ILE A 159 -6.48 -15.35 -4.65
N ALA A 160 -6.17 -16.09 -3.58
CA ALA A 160 -7.05 -16.17 -2.42
C ALA A 160 -7.20 -14.79 -1.75
N PRO A 161 -8.37 -14.44 -1.21
CA PRO A 161 -8.50 -13.25 -0.39
C PRO A 161 -7.54 -13.31 0.80
N PRO A 162 -7.05 -12.16 1.29
CA PRO A 162 -6.17 -12.14 2.45
C PRO A 162 -6.88 -12.74 3.67
N SER A 163 -6.12 -13.38 4.56
CA SER A 163 -6.64 -13.97 5.79
C SER A 163 -7.23 -12.94 6.75
N VAL A 164 -6.72 -11.70 6.69
CA VAL A 164 -7.17 -10.55 7.48
C VAL A 164 -7.16 -9.31 6.60
N GLU A 165 -8.20 -8.49 6.71
CA GLU A 165 -8.29 -7.20 6.04
C GLU A 165 -7.97 -6.08 7.04
N PHE A 166 -6.76 -5.52 6.94
CA PHE A 166 -6.29 -4.43 7.80
C PHE A 166 -6.79 -3.08 7.31
N ARG A 167 -7.13 -2.18 8.24
CA ARG A 167 -7.44 -0.79 7.89
C ARG A 167 -6.20 -0.07 7.36
N LEU A 168 -6.42 0.98 6.55
CA LEU A 168 -5.32 1.73 5.92
C LEU A 168 -4.30 2.27 6.93
N ASP A 169 -4.76 2.71 8.10
CA ASP A 169 -3.92 3.22 9.19
C ASP A 169 -3.08 2.11 9.86
N GLU A 170 -3.61 0.89 9.94
CA GLU A 170 -2.88 -0.29 10.40
C GLU A 170 -1.80 -0.71 9.39
N VAL A 171 -2.15 -0.74 8.09
CA VAL A 171 -1.20 -1.02 7.02
C VAL A 171 -0.06 -0.01 7.04
N ALA A 172 -0.37 1.29 7.10
CA ALA A 172 0.64 2.34 7.16
C ALA A 172 1.59 2.17 8.35
N LYS A 173 1.05 1.82 9.52
CA LYS A 173 1.83 1.59 10.73
C LYS A 173 2.76 0.39 10.60
N ILE A 174 2.25 -0.75 10.11
CA ILE A 174 3.05 -1.97 9.92
C ILE A 174 4.20 -1.69 8.95
N LEU A 175 3.95 -0.98 7.85
CA LEU A 175 4.98 -0.61 6.88
C LEU A 175 6.02 0.34 7.48
N ASP A 176 5.61 1.30 8.32
CA ASP A 176 6.53 2.18 9.07
C ASP A 176 7.39 1.41 10.06
N ASP A 177 6.80 0.46 10.78
CA ASP A 177 7.51 -0.39 11.74
C ASP A 177 8.55 -1.28 11.02
N VAL A 178 8.22 -1.83 9.84
CA VAL A 178 9.20 -2.51 8.99
C VAL A 178 10.34 -1.58 8.57
N ILE A 179 10.05 -0.33 8.20
CA ILE A 179 11.08 0.65 7.84
C ILE A 179 12.02 0.94 9.02
N LYS A 180 11.51 1.00 10.25
CA LYS A 180 12.35 1.21 11.44
C LYS A 180 13.26 0.02 11.69
N GLU A 181 12.73 -1.20 11.64
CA GLU A 181 13.51 -2.42 11.89
C GLU A 181 14.66 -2.60 10.89
N ILE A 182 14.55 -2.07 9.67
CA ILE A 182 15.65 -2.07 8.68
C ILE A 182 16.62 -0.89 8.82
N GLU A 183 16.29 0.12 9.63
CA GLU A 183 17.16 1.27 9.93
C GLU A 183 18.08 1.02 11.14
N TYR A 184 17.74 0.06 12.00
CA TYR A 184 18.52 -0.37 13.16
C TYR A 184 19.38 -1.61 12.86
#